data_AF-A0A1D2R6Y6-F1
#
_entry.id   AF-A0A1D2R6Y6-F1
#
_cell.length_a   1.000
_cell.length_b   1.000
_cell.length_c   1.000
_cell.angle_alpha   90.00
_cell.angle_beta   90.00
_cell.angle_gamma   90.00
#
_symmetry.space_group_name_H-M   'P 1'
#
loop_
_entity.id
_entity.type
_entity.pdbx_description
1 polymer ?
#
loop_
_entity_poly.entity_id
_entity_poly.type
_entity_poly.pdbx_seq_one_letter_code
_entity_poly.pdbx_strand_id
1 'polypeptide(L)'
;MRLLPVNKSKKVFDELNFYTGMNEEEINNDLKDKEEILAWMIKNKIKDVDDVGRIVSMYYEDPDFVLNFVRKEGKPEKILED
;
A
#
# COMPACT_ATOMS: atom_id res chain seq x y z
N MET A 1 9.11 -21.49 -2.16
CA MET A 1 7.68 -21.86 -2.23
C MET A 1 6.96 -20.76 -2.99
N ARG A 2 6.35 -21.03 -4.14
CA ARG A 2 5.61 -20.04 -4.93
C ARG A 2 4.12 -20.29 -4.64
N LEU A 3 3.43 -19.31 -4.05
CA LEU A 3 2.00 -19.44 -3.78
C LEU A 3 1.25 -19.42 -5.12
N LEU A 4 0.45 -20.44 -5.39
CA LEU A 4 -0.46 -20.45 -6.53
C LEU A 4 -1.81 -19.89 -6.07
N PRO A 5 -2.40 -18.92 -6.79
CA PRO A 5 -3.71 -18.38 -6.44
C PRO A 5 -4.76 -19.50 -6.58
N VAL A 6 -5.42 -19.84 -5.47
CA VAL A 6 -6.38 -20.97 -5.40
C VAL A 6 -7.79 -20.53 -5.82
N ASN A 7 -8.19 -19.29 -5.53
CA ASN A 7 -9.34 -18.60 -6.12
C ASN A 7 -9.39 -17.14 -5.62
N LYS A 8 -10.02 -16.23 -6.37
CA LYS A 8 -10.30 -14.88 -5.86
C LYS A 8 -11.33 -14.95 -4.73
N SER A 9 -11.13 -14.17 -3.68
CA SER A 9 -12.08 -14.10 -2.55
C SER A 9 -13.33 -13.31 -2.94
N LYS A 10 -14.30 -13.96 -3.58
CA LYS A 10 -15.54 -13.30 -4.05
C LYS A 10 -16.24 -12.52 -2.93
N LYS A 11 -16.41 -13.16 -1.76
CA LYS A 11 -17.08 -12.54 -0.61
C LYS A 11 -16.41 -11.24 -0.14
N VAL A 12 -15.07 -11.19 -0.10
CA VAL A 12 -14.34 -9.99 0.34
C VAL A 12 -14.49 -8.86 -0.68
N PHE A 13 -14.41 -9.18 -1.98
CA PHE A 13 -14.64 -8.18 -3.03
C PHE A 13 -16.07 -7.64 -3.02
N ASP A 14 -17.07 -8.51 -2.81
CA ASP A 14 -18.47 -8.11 -2.70
C ASP A 14 -18.71 -7.19 -1.49
N GLU A 15 -18.12 -7.52 -0.33
CA GLU A 15 -18.20 -6.69 0.87
C GLU A 15 -17.51 -5.33 0.67
N LEU A 16 -16.31 -5.30 0.08
CA LEU A 16 -15.61 -4.05 -0.23
C LEU A 16 -16.43 -3.19 -1.20
N ASN A 17 -16.94 -3.78 -2.29
CA ASN A 17 -17.81 -3.08 -3.23
C ASN A 17 -19.03 -2.48 -2.55
N PHE A 18 -19.69 -3.24 -1.66
CA PHE A 18 -20.86 -2.77 -0.92
C PHE A 18 -20.56 -1.59 0.02
N TYR A 19 -19.44 -1.63 0.74
CA TYR A 19 -19.12 -0.59 1.73
C TYR A 19 -18.41 0.64 1.15
N THR A 20 -17.64 0.48 0.07
CA THR A 20 -16.81 1.57 -0.49
C THR A 20 -17.34 2.09 -1.83
N GLY A 21 -18.22 1.33 -2.50
CA GLY A 21 -18.66 1.60 -3.86
C GLY A 21 -17.64 1.23 -4.95
N MET A 22 -16.46 0.73 -4.57
CA MET A 22 -15.39 0.42 -5.51
C MET A 22 -15.67 -0.83 -6.32
N ASN A 23 -15.47 -0.76 -7.63
CA ASN A 23 -15.48 -1.94 -8.49
C ASN A 23 -14.20 -2.78 -8.32
N GLU A 24 -14.16 -3.97 -8.92
CA GLU A 24 -13.03 -4.88 -8.79
C GLU A 24 -11.71 -4.28 -9.32
N GLU A 25 -11.75 -3.49 -10.39
CA GLU A 25 -10.55 -2.83 -10.94
C GLU A 25 -10.00 -1.79 -9.96
N GLU A 26 -10.87 -0.95 -9.39
CA GLU A 26 -10.51 0.06 -8.39
C GLU A 26 -9.90 -0.57 -7.14
N ILE A 27 -10.52 -1.65 -6.63
CA ILE A 27 -9.99 -2.41 -5.48
C ILE A 27 -8.60 -2.97 -5.81
N ASN A 28 -8.41 -3.52 -7.02
CA ASN A 28 -7.11 -4.06 -7.41
C ASN A 28 -6.05 -2.97 -7.59
N ASN A 29 -6.42 -1.77 -8.04
CA ASN A 29 -5.50 -0.65 -8.16
C ASN A 29 -5.09 -0.12 -6.78
N ASP A 30 -6.04 0.03 -5.86
CA ASP A 30 -5.77 0.36 -4.45
C ASP A 30 -4.83 -0.66 -3.78
N LEU A 31 -5.03 -1.95 -4.03
CA LEU A 31 -4.14 -3.00 -3.54
C LEU A 31 -2.72 -2.90 -4.11
N LYS A 32 -2.57 -2.60 -5.41
CA LYS A 32 -1.26 -2.41 -6.04
C LYS A 32 -0.51 -1.22 -5.44
N ASP A 33 -1.20 -0.10 -5.25
CA ASP A 33 -0.60 1.09 -4.64
C ASP A 33 -0.07 0.78 -3.23
N LYS A 34 -0.84 0.05 -2.42
CA LYS A 34 -0.41 -0.41 -1.09
C LYS A 34 0.74 -1.42 -1.15
N GLU A 35 0.72 -2.33 -2.11
CA GLU A 35 1.80 -3.30 -2.34
C GLU A 35 3.12 -2.60 -2.70
N GLU A 36 3.08 -1.57 -3.55
CA GLU A 36 4.25 -0.77 -3.92
C GLU A 36 4.90 -0.10 -2.71
N ILE A 37 4.09 0.48 -1.82
CA ILE A 37 4.57 1.12 -0.59
C ILE A 37 5.25 0.08 0.33
N LEU A 38 4.62 -1.08 0.55
CA LEU A 38 5.19 -2.15 1.37
C LEU A 38 6.47 -2.73 0.77
N ALA A 39 6.51 -2.91 -0.55
CA ALA A 39 7.70 -3.38 -1.27
C ALA A 39 8.85 -2.38 -1.14
N TRP A 40 8.57 -1.08 -1.22
CA TRP A 40 9.56 -0.02 -1.01
C TRP A 40 10.08 0.02 0.43
N MET A 41 9.22 -0.19 1.44
CA MET A 41 9.66 -0.32 2.84
C MET A 41 10.65 -1.48 3.01
N ILE A 42 10.33 -2.65 2.43
CA ILE A 42 11.20 -3.83 2.48
C ILE A 42 12.55 -3.55 1.80
N LYS A 43 12.54 -2.96 0.60
CA LYS A 43 13.76 -2.60 -0.15
C LYS A 43 14.67 -1.69 0.68
N ASN A 44 14.07 -0.78 1.44
CA ASN A 44 14.75 0.20 2.28
C ASN A 44 14.98 -0.28 3.73
N LYS A 45 14.64 -1.53 4.05
CA LYS A 45 14.81 -2.14 5.39
C LYS A 45 14.07 -1.40 6.51
N ILE A 46 12.96 -0.74 6.19
CA ILE A 46 12.09 -0.10 7.17
C ILE A 46 11.28 -1.21 7.85
N LYS A 47 11.53 -1.41 9.15
CA LYS A 47 10.93 -2.50 9.95
C LYS A 47 10.54 -2.07 11.36
N ASP A 48 10.91 -0.85 11.75
CA ASP A 48 10.52 -0.29 13.02
C ASP A 48 9.02 0.05 12.99
N VAL A 49 8.31 -0.24 14.08
CA VAL A 49 6.86 -0.07 14.13
C VAL A 49 6.45 1.40 14.04
N ASP A 50 7.25 2.31 14.58
CA ASP A 50 6.97 3.74 14.57
C ASP A 50 7.15 4.30 13.15
N ASP A 51 8.23 3.91 12.46
CA ASP A 51 8.49 4.31 11.07
C ASP A 51 7.41 3.77 10.12
N VAL A 52 7.02 2.50 10.28
CA VAL A 52 5.94 1.90 9.48
C VAL A 52 4.62 2.63 9.75
N GLY A 53 4.30 2.87 11.02
CA GLY A 53 3.10 3.58 11.43
C GLY A 53 3.02 5.00 10.86
N ARG A 54 4.14 5.72 10.85
CA ARG A 54 4.24 7.06 10.25
C ARG A 54 3.93 7.02 8.75
N ILE A 55 4.60 6.16 7.99
CA ILE A 55 4.41 6.10 6.53
C ILE A 55 2.96 5.69 6.17
N VAL A 56 2.39 4.74 6.91
CA VAL A 56 0.98 4.34 6.72
C VAL A 56 0.05 5.51 7.02
N SER A 57 0.28 6.25 8.11
CA SER A 57 -0.52 7.42 8.48
C SER A 57 -0.44 8.50 7.40
N MET A 58 0.76 8.79 6.89
CA MET A 58 0.97 9.73 5.80
C MET A 58 0.25 9.30 4.52
N TYR A 59 0.22 8.00 4.20
CA TYR A 59 -0.52 7.50 3.04
C TYR A 59 -2.03 7.69 3.18
N TYR A 60 -2.58 7.57 4.40
CA TYR A 60 -4.00 7.88 4.65
C TYR A 60 -4.30 9.39 4.60
N GLU A 61 -3.30 10.26 4.80
CA GLU A 61 -3.43 11.71 4.73
C GLU A 61 -3.25 12.26 3.31
N ASP A 62 -2.19 11.86 2.61
CA ASP A 62 -1.86 12.24 1.24
C ASP A 62 -1.31 11.04 0.44
N PRO A 63 -2.19 10.22 -0.17
CA PRO A 63 -1.81 9.05 -0.94
C PRO A 63 -0.89 9.39 -2.12
N ASP A 64 -1.19 10.49 -2.82
CA ASP A 64 -0.48 10.90 -4.03
C ASP A 64 0.96 11.29 -3.72
N PHE A 65 1.19 12.02 -2.62
CA PHE A 65 2.53 12.34 -2.17
C PHE A 65 3.36 11.09 -1.91
N VAL A 66 2.84 10.15 -1.10
CA VAL A 66 3.56 8.94 -0.71
C VAL A 66 3.84 8.06 -1.93
N LEU A 67 2.86 7.85 -2.81
CA LEU A 67 3.04 7.05 -4.01
C LEU A 67 4.06 7.66 -4.97
N ASN A 68 4.00 8.98 -5.19
CA ASN A 68 4.99 9.66 -6.02
C ASN A 68 6.40 9.59 -5.43
N PHE A 69 6.52 9.67 -4.11
CA PHE A 69 7.80 9.53 -3.41
C PHE A 69 8.37 8.12 -3.55
N VAL A 70 7.56 7.09 -3.30
CA VAL A 70 7.92 5.68 -3.40
C VAL A 70 8.34 5.32 -4.83
N ARG A 71 7.55 5.72 -5.84
CA ARG A 71 7.81 5.44 -7.26
C ARG A 71 9.07 6.10 -7.80
N LYS A 72 9.48 7.24 -7.22
CA LYS A 72 10.74 7.93 -7.55
C LYS A 72 11.96 7.35 -6.83
N GLU A 73 11.78 6.24 -6.11
CA GLU A 73 12.80 5.66 -5.23
C GLU A 73 13.35 6.68 -4.22
N GLY A 74 12.43 7.44 -3.61
CA GLY A 74 12.76 8.38 -2.54
C GLY A 74 13.59 7.73 -1.44
N LYS A 75 14.52 8.50 -0.87
CA LYS A 75 15.36 8.08 0.25
C LYS A 75 14.56 8.14 1.55
N PRO A 76 14.42 7.05 2.33
CA PRO A 76 13.56 6.98 3.50
C PRO A 76 13.75 8.12 4.51
N GLU A 77 14.97 8.60 4.65
CA GLU A 77 15.30 9.69 5.57
C GLU A 77 14.46 10.94 5.28
N LYS A 78 14.19 11.22 3.99
CA LYS A 78 13.43 12.41 3.58
C LYS A 78 11.94 12.39 3.93
N ILE A 79 11.35 11.20 4.10
CA ILE A 79 9.92 11.08 4.45
C ILE A 79 9.72 10.86 5.96
N LEU A 80 10.76 10.41 6.66
CA LEU A 80 10.74 10.14 8.09
C LEU A 80 11.24 11.34 8.94
N GLU A 81 11.88 12.33 8.32
CA GLU A 81 12.38 13.56 8.97
C GLU A 81 11.34 14.68 9.14
N ASP A 82 10.19 14.63 8.45
CA ASP A 82 9.14 15.68 8.50
C ASP A 82 8.30 15.69 9.80
#